data_AF-A0A452QC66-F1
#
_entry.id   AF-A0A452QC66-F1
#
_cell.length_a   1.000
_cell.length_b   1.000
_cell.length_c   1.000
_cell.angle_alpha   90.00
_cell.angle_beta   90.00
_cell.angle_gamma   90.00
#
_symmetry.space_group_name_H-M   'P 1'
#
loop_
_entity.id
_entity.type
_entity.pdbx_description
1 polymer ?
#
loop_
_entity_poly.entity_id
_entity_poly.type
_entity_poly.pdbx_seq_one_letter_code
_entity_poly.pdbx_strand_id
1 'polypeptide(L)' 'MFTNKTFTLEKGLIVPMENVATIADCASVIEGVSRSRNALLNGDTKNYDWDSGYTCHQLGSGAIVVQLAQPYMIGSIR' A
#
# COMPACT_ATOMS: atom_id res chain seq x y z
N MET A 1 -14.66 4.90 17.28
CA MET A 1 -14.41 6.01 16.32
C MET A 1 -15.53 5.94 15.29
N PHE A 2 -16.20 7.05 15.00
CA PHE A 2 -17.28 7.09 14.01
C PHE A 2 -16.93 8.13 12.95
N THR A 3 -17.23 7.85 11.69
CA THR A 3 -16.99 8.75 10.56
C THR A 3 -18.31 9.05 9.86
N ASN A 4 -18.48 10.30 9.41
CA ASN A 4 -19.60 10.69 8.55
C ASN A 4 -19.26 10.49 7.04
N LYS A 5 -18.07 9.97 6.73
CA LYS A 5 -17.64 9.71 5.36
C LYS A 5 -18.48 8.55 4.81
N THR A 6 -19.22 8.81 3.76
CA THR A 6 -20.00 7.78 3.06
C THR A 6 -19.05 6.80 2.36
N PHE A 7 -19.46 5.54 2.27
CA PHE A 7 -18.71 4.50 1.58
C PHE A 7 -19.67 3.52 0.91
N THR A 8 -19.15 2.79 -0.09
CA THR A 8 -19.87 1.73 -0.77
C THR A 8 -19.38 0.38 -0.26
N LEU A 9 -20.31 -0.55 -0.06
CA LEU A 9 -20.00 -1.94 0.22
C LEU A 9 -20.35 -2.80 -0.98
N GLU A 10 -19.44 -3.69 -1.34
CA GLU A 10 -19.70 -4.78 -2.27
C GLU A 10 -19.35 -6.09 -1.57
N LYS A 11 -20.31 -7.02 -1.50
CA LYS A 11 -20.16 -8.31 -0.79
C LYS A 11 -19.67 -8.16 0.66
N GLY A 12 -20.10 -7.08 1.34
CA GLY A 12 -19.72 -6.79 2.72
C GLY A 12 -18.31 -6.20 2.89
N LEU A 13 -17.60 -5.93 1.80
CA LEU A 13 -16.28 -5.32 1.79
C LEU A 13 -16.35 -3.88 1.28
N ILE A 14 -15.50 -3.00 1.80
CA ILE A 14 -15.44 -1.61 1.35
C ILE A 14 -14.86 -1.55 -0.06
N VAL A 15 -15.54 -0.78 -0.93
CA VAL A 15 -15.01 -0.38 -2.25
C VAL A 15 -14.32 0.97 -2.06
N PRO A 16 -12.98 1.03 -2.02
CA PRO A 16 -12.28 2.27 -1.79
C PRO A 16 -12.39 3.18 -3.01
N MET A 17 -12.59 4.48 -2.77
CA MET A 17 -12.59 5.52 -3.81
C MET A 17 -11.22 6.15 -4.03
N GLU A 18 -10.26 5.86 -3.15
CA GLU A 18 -8.90 6.39 -3.15
C GLU A 18 -7.89 5.26 -2.85
N ASN A 19 -6.60 5.54 -3.02
CA ASN A 19 -5.55 4.56 -2.75
C ASN A 19 -5.49 4.26 -1.24
N VAL A 20 -5.80 3.02 -0.85
CA VAL A 20 -5.69 2.53 0.54
C VAL A 20 -4.36 1.83 0.84
N ALA A 21 -3.49 1.69 -0.16
CA ALA A 21 -2.13 1.18 0.02
C ALA A 21 -1.18 2.33 0.40
N THR A 22 -1.45 2.99 1.53
CA THR A 22 -0.64 4.08 2.08
C THR A 22 -0.35 3.86 3.56
N ILE A 23 0.71 4.48 4.07
CA ILE A 23 1.02 4.45 5.51
C ILE A 23 -0.13 5.08 6.32
N ALA A 24 -0.75 6.14 5.79
CA ALA A 24 -1.84 6.86 6.46
C ALA A 24 -3.09 5.97 6.64
N ASP A 25 -3.32 5.05 5.71
CA ASP A 25 -4.40 4.06 5.75
C ASP A 25 -3.98 2.72 6.40
N CYS A 26 -2.89 2.74 7.18
CA CYS A 26 -2.37 1.60 7.91
C CYS A 26 -1.95 0.40 7.03
N ALA A 27 -1.63 0.64 5.76
CA ALA A 27 -1.00 -0.38 4.93
C ALA A 27 0.48 -0.53 5.30
N SER A 28 1.00 -1.74 5.14
CA SER A 28 2.39 -2.08 5.46
C SER A 28 3.02 -2.97 4.38
N VAL A 29 4.33 -2.84 4.20
CA VAL A 29 5.11 -3.81 3.43
C VAL A 29 5.56 -4.89 4.41
N ILE A 30 5.11 -6.12 4.23
CA ILE A 30 5.44 -7.26 5.10
C ILE A 30 6.53 -8.15 4.52
N GLU A 31 6.74 -8.11 3.20
CA GLU A 31 7.89 -8.68 2.52
C GLU A 31 8.44 -7.70 1.50
N GLY A 32 9.76 -7.69 1.35
CA GLY A 32 10.51 -6.74 0.53
C GLY A 32 11.57 -6.02 1.34
N VAL A 33 12.59 -5.51 0.65
CA VAL A 33 13.73 -4.81 1.24
C VAL A 33 13.77 -3.39 0.68
N SER A 34 13.97 -2.42 1.57
CA SER A 34 14.20 -1.03 1.21
C SER A 34 15.24 -0.44 2.17
N ARG A 35 16.05 0.51 1.69
CA ARG A 35 16.93 1.31 2.55
C ARG A 35 16.16 2.36 3.35
N SER A 36 15.05 2.84 2.80
CA SER A 36 14.18 3.82 3.43
C SER A 36 12.88 3.16 3.89
N ARG A 37 12.54 3.31 5.17
CA ARG A 37 11.30 2.75 5.72
C ARG A 37 10.10 3.27 4.95
N ASN A 38 9.19 2.35 4.58
CA ASN A 38 7.94 2.63 3.88
C ASN A 38 8.10 3.30 2.49
N ALA A 39 9.26 3.18 1.84
CA ALA A 39 9.52 3.82 0.54
C ALA A 39 8.43 3.55 -0.51
N LEU A 40 7.83 2.35 -0.50
CA LEU A 40 6.74 2.00 -1.42
C LEU A 40 5.40 2.70 -1.12
N LEU A 41 5.12 3.03 0.14
CA LEU A 41 3.78 3.41 0.63
C LEU A 41 3.70 4.86 1.15
N ASN A 42 4.81 5.60 1.12
CA ASN A 42 4.90 6.94 1.69
C ASN A 42 4.33 8.05 0.79
N GLY A 43 3.95 7.73 -0.45
CA GLY A 43 3.37 8.67 -1.41
C GLY A 43 4.38 9.64 -2.04
N ASP A 44 5.67 9.51 -1.76
CA ASP A 44 6.70 10.27 -2.45
C ASP A 44 6.84 9.74 -3.88
N THR A 45 6.60 10.59 -4.88
CA THR A 45 6.68 10.25 -6.31
C THR A 45 7.80 11.03 -7.02
N LYS A 46 8.59 11.80 -6.26
CA LYS A 46 9.53 12.78 -6.82
C LYS A 46 10.97 12.55 -6.36
N ASN A 47 11.18 12.13 -5.11
CA ASN A 47 12.51 12.01 -4.54
C ASN A 47 12.98 10.55 -4.62
N TYR A 48 13.39 10.14 -5.82
CA TYR A 48 14.02 8.85 -6.07
C TYR A 48 15.44 9.09 -6.56
N ASP A 49 16.38 8.36 -5.96
CA ASP A 49 17.75 8.28 -6.43
C ASP A 49 18.21 6.83 -6.45
N TRP A 50 19.48 6.58 -6.79
CA TRP A 50 20.00 5.21 -6.87
C TRP A 50 19.90 4.41 -5.57
N ASP A 51 19.86 5.08 -4.42
CA ASP A 51 19.90 4.46 -3.09
C ASP A 51 18.55 4.53 -2.34
N SER A 52 17.61 5.36 -2.77
CA SER A 52 16.38 5.69 -2.04
C SER A 52 15.13 5.71 -2.92
N GLY A 53 13.98 5.46 -2.29
CA GLY A 53 12.67 5.46 -2.96
C GLY A 53 12.19 4.09 -3.45
N TYR A 54 13.06 3.06 -3.50
CA TYR A 54 12.67 1.74 -3.98
C TYR A 54 12.45 0.71 -2.87
N THR A 55 11.50 -0.19 -3.10
CA THR A 55 11.37 -1.47 -2.39
C THR A 55 11.58 -2.58 -3.40
N CYS A 56 12.44 -3.56 -3.07
CA CYS A 56 12.84 -4.63 -3.97
C CYS A 56 12.78 -6.01 -3.29
N HIS A 57 12.93 -7.06 -4.08
CA HIS A 57 13.13 -8.42 -3.62
C HIS A 57 14.09 -9.15 -4.57
N GLN A 58 14.65 -10.29 -4.16
CA GLN A 58 15.49 -11.10 -5.03
C GLN A 58 14.64 -11.87 -6.05
N LEU A 59 15.08 -11.90 -7.30
CA LEU A 59 14.42 -12.72 -8.33
C LEU A 59 14.53 -14.20 -7.96
N GLY A 60 13.41 -14.92 -8.01
CA GLY A 60 13.34 -16.34 -7.64
C GLY A 60 13.34 -16.62 -6.13
N SER A 61 13.44 -15.60 -5.26
CA SER A 61 13.39 -15.76 -3.81
C SER A 61 12.72 -14.56 -3.12
N GLY A 62 11.44 -14.73 -2.78
CA GLY A 62 10.61 -13.73 -2.10
C GLY A 62 9.74 -12.90 -3.03
N ALA A 63 9.00 -11.95 -2.45
CA ALA A 63 8.14 -11.01 -3.16
C ALA A 63 8.13 -9.64 -2.47
N ILE A 64 7.53 -8.66 -3.12
CA ILE A 64 7.05 -7.45 -2.44
C ILE A 64 5.60 -7.73 -2.04
N VAL A 65 5.34 -7.81 -0.73
CA VAL A 65 4.01 -8.10 -0.21
C VAL A 65 3.52 -6.89 0.57
N VAL A 66 2.41 -6.32 0.10
CA VAL A 66 1.71 -5.21 0.76
C VAL A 66 0.48 -5.76 1.47
N GLN A 67 0.41 -5.53 2.78
CA GLN A 67 -0.77 -5.80 3.59
C GLN A 67 -1.58 -4.52 3.73
N LEU A 68 -2.87 -4.60 3.39
CA LEU A 68 -3.84 -3.54 3.66
C LEU A 68 -4.40 -3.68 5.08
N ALA A 69 -4.91 -2.58 5.65
CA ALA A 69 -5.44 -2.58 7.02
C ALA A 69 -6.62 -3.53 7.24
N GLN A 70 -7.35 -3.86 6.17
CA GLN A 70 -8.47 -4.79 6.16
C GLN A 70 -8.70 -5.29 4.72
N PRO A 71 -9.57 -6.29 4.51
CA PRO A 71 -9.98 -6.68 3.17
C PRO A 71 -10.79 -5.57 2.47
N TYR A 72 -10.48 -5.31 1.20
CA TYR A 72 -11.16 -4.33 0.35
C TYR A 72 -11.53 -4.95 -1.00
N MET A 73 -12.57 -4.42 -1.64
CA MET A 73 -12.88 -4.70 -3.04
C MET A 73 -12.09 -3.77 -3.95
N ILE A 74 -10.87 -4.18 -4.31
CA ILE A 74 -9.96 -3.37 -5.14
C ILE A 74 -10.33 -3.50 -6.62
N GLY A 75 -10.53 -2.37 -7.29
CA GLY A 75 -10.82 -2.32 -8.73
C GLY A 75 -9.59 -2.15 -9.63
N SER A 76 -8.47 -1.66 -9.09
CA SER A 76 -7.24 -1.45 -9.87
C SER A 76 -5.98 -1.39 -8.99
N ILE A 77 -4.85 -1.78 -9.56
CA ILE A 77 -3.49 -1.57 -9.04
C ILE A 77 -2.69 -0.90 -10.17
N ARG A 78 -1.87 0.10 -9.87
CA ARG A 78 -1.09 0.86 -10.86
C ARG A 78 0.33 1.12 -10.35
#